data_AF-A0A8C9RMI9-F1
#
_entry.id   AF-A0A8C9RMI9-F1
#
_cell.length_a   1.000
_cell.length_b   1.000
_cell.length_c   1.000
_cell.angle_alpha   90.00
_cell.angle_beta   90.00
_cell.angle_gamma   90.00
#
_symmetry.space_group_name_H-M   'P 1'
#
loop_
_entity.id
_entity.type
_entity.pdbx_description
1 polymer ?
#
loop_
_entity_poly.entity_id
_entity_poly.type
_entity_poly.pdbx_seq_one_letter_code
_entity_poly.pdbx_strand_id
1 'polypeptide(L)'
;LAKLEQINSTLCAEYEYRRRMLIKRLDVTVQSFGWSERAKVDGILFMAIPFSPLRYLLTFKASVSLSHLLAAREDIRSLKKTSSGLIREKTACAINKVLMGSVPDRGGRPSEIEAPLPEMPTWQKRQDGGGRGGWHNRDRGRRFEY
;
A
#
# COMPACT_ATOMS: atom_id res chain seq x y z
N LEU A 1 28.86 23.17 -15.78
CA LEU A 1 28.93 22.19 -14.67
C LEU A 1 28.27 22.71 -13.39
N ALA A 2 28.57 23.94 -12.94
CA ALA A 2 27.98 24.55 -11.74
C ALA A 2 26.44 24.44 -11.63
N LYS A 3 25.70 24.69 -12.71
CA LYS A 3 24.22 24.55 -12.72
C LYS A 3 23.75 23.10 -12.48
N LEU A 4 24.47 22.12 -13.01
CA LEU A 4 24.15 20.70 -12.81
C LEU A 4 24.48 20.26 -11.39
N GLU A 5 25.57 20.75 -10.82
CA GLU A 5 25.95 20.50 -9.43
C GLU A 5 24.91 21.07 -8.46
N GLN A 6 24.41 22.28 -8.74
CA GLN A 6 23.33 22.89 -7.97
C GLN A 6 22.06 22.03 -8.01
N ILE A 7 21.62 21.61 -9.20
CA ILE A 7 20.45 20.74 -9.37
C ILE A 7 20.66 19.42 -8.62
N ASN A 8 21.82 18.78 -8.78
CA ASN A 8 22.14 17.53 -8.10
C ASN A 8 22.11 17.70 -6.57
N SER A 9 22.63 18.80 -6.04
CA SER A 9 22.59 19.11 -4.61
C SER A 9 21.15 19.21 -4.09
N THR A 10 20.29 19.96 -4.78
CA THR A 10 18.88 20.10 -4.41
C THR A 10 18.14 18.76 -4.46
N LEU A 11 18.35 17.96 -5.50
CA LEU A 11 17.74 16.64 -5.64
C LEU A 11 18.22 15.66 -4.57
N CYS A 12 19.52 15.67 -4.25
CA CYS A 12 20.08 14.86 -3.17
C CYS A 12 19.46 15.23 -1.82
N ALA A 13 19.33 16.53 -1.50
CA ALA A 13 18.73 16.98 -0.25
C ALA A 13 17.26 16.53 -0.11
N GLU A 14 16.50 16.64 -1.19
CA GLU A 14 15.10 16.23 -1.22
C GLU A 14 14.96 14.70 -1.13
N TYR A 15 15.83 13.95 -1.82
CA TYR A 15 15.89 12.49 -1.70
C TYR A 15 16.28 12.02 -0.29
N GLU A 16 17.21 12.71 0.37
CA GLU A 16 17.56 12.46 1.77
C GLU A 16 16.34 12.62 2.70
N TYR A 17 15.54 13.65 2.48
CA TYR A 17 14.30 13.87 3.26
C TYR A 17 13.33 12.70 3.08
N ARG A 18 13.10 12.24 1.83
CA ARG A 18 12.27 11.06 1.56
C ARG A 18 12.81 9.81 2.25
N ARG A 19 14.13 9.59 2.23
CA ARG A 19 14.76 8.42 2.89
C ARG A 19 14.59 8.48 4.40
N ARG A 20 14.75 9.65 5.03
CA ARG A 20 14.47 9.83 6.46
C ARG A 20 13.04 9.44 6.81
N MET A 21 12.07 9.90 6.03
CA MET A 21 10.66 9.53 6.22
C MET A 21 10.44 8.03 6.09
N LEU A 22 10.96 7.40 5.02
CA LEU A 22 10.79 5.95 4.80
C LEU A 22 11.43 5.11 5.90
N ILE A 23 12.62 5.49 6.35
CA ILE A 23 13.31 4.81 7.45
C ILE A 23 12.52 5.00 8.75
N LYS A 24 12.01 6.21 9.02
CA LYS A 24 11.17 6.44 10.20
C LYS A 24 9.85 5.66 10.13
N ARG A 25 9.25 5.55 8.95
CA ARG A 25 8.05 4.72 8.72
C ARG A 25 8.35 3.26 9.03
N LEU A 26 9.49 2.75 8.56
CA LEU A 26 9.96 1.42 8.88
C LEU A 26 10.12 1.23 10.39
N ASP A 27 10.78 2.16 11.08
CA ASP A 27 10.97 2.11 12.54
C ASP A 27 9.62 2.01 13.27
N VAL A 28 8.65 2.86 12.93
CA VAL A 28 7.33 2.87 13.56
C VAL A 28 6.55 1.59 13.23
N THR A 29 6.69 1.04 12.02
CA THR A 29 6.06 -0.25 11.67
C THR A 29 6.66 -1.43 12.42
N VAL A 30 7.97 -1.40 12.71
CA VAL A 30 8.59 -2.45 13.53
C VAL A 30 8.13 -2.31 14.98
N GLN A 31 8.06 -1.08 15.49
CA GLN A 31 7.57 -0.79 16.83
C GLN A 31 6.11 -1.19 17.03
N SER A 32 5.24 -1.04 16.03
CA SER A 32 3.81 -1.38 16.15
C SER A 32 3.56 -2.86 16.40
N PHE A 33 4.46 -3.77 15.98
CA PHE A 33 4.33 -5.19 16.31
C PHE A 33 4.36 -5.45 17.82
N GLY A 34 5.05 -4.61 18.59
CA GLY A 34 5.13 -4.70 20.06
C GLY A 34 3.87 -4.29 20.82
N TRP A 35 2.84 -3.78 20.13
CA TRP A 35 1.62 -3.26 20.78
C TRP A 35 0.59 -4.35 21.09
N SER A 36 0.76 -5.56 20.55
CA SER A 36 -0.12 -6.69 20.85
C SER A 36 0.30 -7.39 22.15
N GLU A 37 -0.68 -7.86 22.94
CA GLU A 37 -0.40 -8.57 24.20
C GLU A 37 0.50 -9.81 24.01
N ARG A 38 0.33 -10.50 22.87
CA ARG A 38 1.16 -11.65 22.47
C ARG A 38 2.62 -11.26 22.17
N ALA A 39 2.85 -10.02 21.72
CA ALA A 39 4.19 -9.55 21.39
C ALA A 39 4.94 -8.94 22.58
N LYS A 40 4.24 -8.60 23.67
CA LYS A 40 4.87 -8.08 24.91
C LYS A 40 5.67 -9.14 25.66
N VAL A 41 5.28 -10.42 25.55
CA VAL A 41 5.93 -11.52 26.26
C VAL A 41 7.29 -11.86 25.63
N ASP A 42 7.34 -12.05 24.29
CA ASP A 42 8.58 -12.44 23.58
C ASP A 42 8.83 -11.70 22.23
N GLY A 43 7.82 -11.00 21.70
CA GLY A 43 7.82 -10.52 20.32
C GLY A 43 8.66 -9.28 20.05
N ILE A 44 8.84 -8.39 21.02
CA ILE A 44 9.65 -7.17 20.84
C ILE A 44 11.13 -7.53 20.68
N LEU A 45 11.67 -8.42 21.53
CA LEU A 45 13.06 -8.88 21.43
C LEU A 45 13.29 -9.68 20.14
N PHE A 46 12.39 -10.60 19.80
CA PHE A 46 12.49 -11.41 18.59
C PHE A 46 12.51 -10.56 17.31
N MET A 47 11.82 -9.42 17.28
CA MET A 47 11.82 -8.51 16.12
C MET A 47 12.95 -7.49 16.16
N ALA A 48 13.29 -6.96 17.34
CA ALA A 48 14.31 -5.92 17.49
C ALA A 48 15.74 -6.44 17.26
N ILE A 49 16.05 -7.66 17.71
CA ILE A 49 17.37 -8.28 17.55
C ILE A 49 17.78 -8.42 16.08
N PRO A 50 16.98 -9.04 15.18
CA PRO A 50 17.34 -9.14 13.76
C PRO A 50 17.21 -7.81 13.02
N PHE A 51 16.33 -6.91 13.46
CA PHE A 51 16.12 -5.61 12.80
C PHE A 51 17.26 -4.62 13.07
N SER A 52 17.80 -4.58 14.30
CA SER A 52 18.85 -3.66 14.72
C SER A 52 20.03 -3.58 13.73
N PRO A 53 20.71 -4.67 13.34
CA PRO A 53 21.84 -4.60 12.41
C PRO A 53 21.42 -4.07 11.02
N LEU A 54 20.25 -4.47 10.51
CA LEU A 54 19.73 -3.97 9.24
C LEU A 54 19.46 -2.46 9.30
N ARG A 55 18.96 -1.99 10.45
CA ARG A 55 18.64 -0.58 10.64
C ARG A 55 19.88 0.31 10.61
N TYR A 56 21.02 -0.16 11.10
CA TYR A 56 22.30 0.57 11.03
C TYR A 56 22.86 0.66 9.60
N LEU A 57 22.53 -0.28 8.72
CA LEU A 57 22.92 -0.23 7.31
C LEU A 57 22.11 0.81 6.51
N LEU A 58 20.93 1.21 7.01
CA LEU A 58 20.07 2.17 6.33
C LEU A 58 20.55 3.60 6.56
N THR A 59 21.23 4.15 5.56
CA THR A 59 21.70 5.53 5.54
C THR A 59 20.62 6.49 5.03
N PHE A 60 20.73 7.77 5.39
CA PHE A 60 19.89 8.81 4.79
C PHE A 60 20.54 9.37 3.51
N LYS A 61 21.87 9.52 3.54
CA LYS A 61 22.67 10.14 2.47
C LYS A 61 22.64 9.32 1.18
N ALA A 62 22.35 9.99 0.07
CA ALA A 62 22.40 9.37 -1.26
C ALA A 62 23.82 8.85 -1.56
N SER A 63 23.93 7.63 -2.06
CA SER A 63 25.21 7.07 -2.56
C SER A 63 25.52 7.49 -4.00
N VAL A 64 24.60 8.20 -4.65
CA VAL A 64 24.72 8.62 -6.05
C VAL A 64 25.39 10.00 -6.10
N SER A 65 26.49 10.10 -6.85
CA SER A 65 27.16 11.38 -7.15
C SER A 65 26.93 11.78 -8.60
N LEU A 66 27.26 13.04 -8.92
CA LEU A 66 27.15 13.56 -10.29
C LEU A 66 27.95 12.73 -11.31
N SER A 67 29.11 12.20 -10.93
CA SER A 67 29.90 11.31 -11.81
C SER A 67 29.16 10.01 -12.14
N HIS A 68 28.44 9.42 -11.19
CA HIS A 68 27.60 8.24 -11.43
C HIS A 68 26.46 8.54 -12.41
N LEU A 69 25.89 9.75 -12.35
CA LEU A 69 24.84 10.18 -13.28
C LEU A 69 25.39 10.37 -14.70
N LEU A 70 26.58 10.97 -14.84
CA LEU A 70 27.22 11.16 -16.15
C LEU A 70 27.70 9.85 -16.77
N ALA A 71 28.07 8.87 -15.93
CA ALA A 71 28.46 7.53 -16.38
C ALA A 71 27.26 6.59 -16.61
N ALA A 72 26.04 7.01 -16.25
CA ALA A 72 24.85 6.18 -16.36
C ALA A 72 24.51 5.89 -17.82
N ARG A 73 24.25 4.62 -18.14
CA ARG A 73 23.75 4.20 -19.46
C ARG A 73 22.28 4.58 -19.61
N GLU A 74 21.84 4.72 -20.86
CA GLU A 74 20.50 5.17 -21.23
C GLU A 74 19.38 4.31 -20.61
N ASP A 75 19.62 3.02 -20.39
CA ASP A 75 18.67 2.07 -19.80
C ASP A 75 18.22 2.43 -18.38
N ILE A 76 19.05 3.14 -17.60
CA ILE A 76 18.75 3.56 -16.22
C ILE A 76 17.61 4.59 -16.19
N ARG A 77 17.38 5.31 -17.30
CA ARG A 77 16.25 6.23 -17.45
C ARG A 77 14.90 5.51 -17.45
N SER A 78 14.86 4.23 -17.85
CA SER A 78 13.62 3.46 -17.94
C SER A 78 13.13 3.01 -16.55
N LEU A 79 12.49 3.93 -15.82
CA LEU A 79 11.89 3.60 -14.52
C LEU A 79 10.71 2.65 -14.71
N LYS A 80 10.95 1.35 -14.52
CA LYS A 80 9.89 0.34 -14.49
C LYS A 80 9.23 0.33 -13.12
N LYS A 81 7.90 0.27 -13.11
CA LYS A 81 7.14 0.13 -11.86
C LYS A 81 7.60 -1.12 -11.13
N THR A 82 7.96 -1.00 -9.85
CA THR A 82 8.32 -2.14 -9.00
C THR A 82 7.17 -3.17 -8.88
N SER A 83 5.93 -2.72 -9.05
CA SER A 83 4.73 -3.58 -9.11
C SER A 83 4.48 -4.23 -10.47
N SER A 84 5.32 -3.98 -11.48
CA SER A 84 5.14 -4.57 -12.81
C SER A 84 5.26 -6.10 -12.77
N GLY A 85 4.51 -6.77 -13.65
CA GLY A 85 4.50 -8.23 -13.72
C GLY A 85 5.89 -8.82 -13.90
N LEU A 86 6.72 -8.22 -14.77
CA LEU A 86 8.10 -8.64 -15.03
C LEU A 86 9.01 -8.55 -13.79
N ILE A 87 8.84 -7.53 -12.95
CA ILE A 87 9.64 -7.41 -11.71
C ILE A 87 9.11 -8.37 -10.65
N ARG A 88 7.78 -8.53 -10.55
CA ARG A 88 7.15 -9.44 -9.59
C ARG A 88 7.42 -10.91 -9.87
N GLU A 89 7.50 -11.30 -11.13
CA GLU A 89 7.90 -12.66 -11.54
C GLU A 89 9.30 -13.00 -11.02
N LYS A 90 10.23 -12.04 -11.10
CA LYS A 90 11.62 -12.22 -10.66
C LYS A 90 11.84 -12.02 -9.16
N THR A 91 10.85 -11.49 -8.45
CA THR A 91 10.91 -11.23 -6.99
C THR A 91 9.91 -12.09 -6.21
N ALA A 92 9.44 -13.18 -6.81
CA ALA A 92 8.59 -14.16 -6.15
C ALA A 92 9.29 -14.74 -4.92
N CYS A 93 8.58 -14.79 -3.79
CA CYS A 93 9.09 -15.35 -2.54
C CYS A 93 7.98 -16.05 -1.77
N ALA A 94 8.32 -16.72 -0.66
CA ALA A 94 7.34 -17.42 0.17
C ALA A 94 6.18 -16.54 0.67
N ILE A 95 6.39 -15.22 0.75
CA ILE A 95 5.35 -14.25 1.11
C ILE A 95 4.59 -13.79 -0.15
N ASN A 96 5.30 -13.42 -1.20
CA ASN A 96 4.73 -12.92 -2.45
C ASN A 96 4.66 -14.01 -3.52
N LYS A 97 3.90 -15.08 -3.25
CA LYS A 97 3.82 -16.26 -4.13
C LYS A 97 3.00 -16.03 -5.40
N VAL A 98 1.93 -15.25 -5.30
CA VAL A 98 0.93 -15.14 -6.38
C VAL A 98 1.24 -13.92 -7.25
N LEU A 99 1.51 -14.17 -8.53
CA LEU A 99 1.50 -13.17 -9.58
C LEU A 99 0.10 -13.11 -10.19
N MET A 100 -0.61 -12.01 -9.96
CA MET A 100 -1.91 -11.78 -10.61
C MET A 100 -1.65 -11.52 -12.09
N GLY A 101 -2.34 -12.26 -12.97
CA GLY A 101 -2.31 -12.03 -14.41
C GLY A 101 -2.98 -10.71 -14.81
N SER A 102 -3.26 -10.57 -16.11
CA SER A 102 -4.03 -9.42 -16.60
C SER A 102 -5.38 -9.34 -15.87
N VAL A 103 -5.62 -8.26 -15.13
CA VAL A 103 -6.89 -8.01 -14.44
C VAL A 103 -7.79 -7.24 -15.41
N PRO A 104 -8.92 -7.81 -15.84
CA PRO A 104 -9.88 -7.10 -16.67
C PRO A 104 -10.32 -5.80 -15.99
N ASP A 105 -10.62 -4.78 -16.79
CA ASP A 105 -11.18 -3.54 -16.25
C ASP A 105 -12.47 -3.87 -15.47
N ARG A 106 -12.56 -3.37 -14.24
CA ARG A 106 -13.71 -3.59 -13.34
C ARG A 106 -14.71 -2.44 -13.38
N GLY A 107 -14.47 -1.45 -14.26
CA GLY A 107 -15.28 -0.25 -14.36
C GLY A 107 -15.16 0.62 -13.11
N GLY A 108 -16.14 1.52 -12.90
CA GLY A 108 -16.18 2.42 -11.75
C GLY A 108 -15.35 3.68 -11.93
N ARG A 109 -14.97 4.00 -13.18
CA ARG A 109 -14.39 5.31 -13.46
C ARG A 109 -15.45 6.37 -13.17
N PRO A 110 -15.10 7.47 -12.50
CA PRO A 110 -16.04 8.57 -12.27
C PRO A 110 -16.72 9.08 -13.56
N SER A 111 -16.08 8.92 -14.71
CA SER A 111 -16.63 9.25 -16.03
C SER A 111 -17.66 8.27 -16.59
N GLU A 112 -17.69 7.03 -16.08
CA GLU A 112 -18.62 5.97 -16.49
C GLU A 112 -19.83 5.87 -15.55
N ILE A 113 -19.75 6.52 -14.39
CA ILE A 113 -20.83 6.57 -13.41
C ILE A 113 -21.83 7.63 -13.88
N GLU A 114 -23.05 7.19 -14.20
CA GLU A 114 -24.17 8.10 -14.41
C GLU A 114 -24.36 8.95 -13.14
N ALA A 115 -24.56 10.26 -13.32
CA ALA A 115 -24.77 11.15 -12.18
C ALA A 115 -25.93 10.61 -11.33
N PRO A 116 -25.78 10.56 -9.99
CA PRO A 116 -26.89 10.14 -9.15
C PRO A 116 -28.11 10.98 -9.50
N LEU A 117 -29.28 10.35 -9.51
CA LEU A 117 -30.54 11.05 -9.73
C LEU A 117 -30.58 12.30 -8.84
N PRO A 118 -31.10 13.44 -9.35
CA PRO A 118 -31.16 14.68 -8.59
C PRO A 118 -31.67 14.41 -7.17
N GLU A 119 -30.89 14.81 -6.16
CA GLU A 119 -31.32 14.64 -4.78
C GLU A 119 -32.69 15.32 -4.62
N MET A 120 -33.63 14.58 -4.03
CA MET A 120 -35.00 15.03 -3.89
C MET A 120 -35.02 16.40 -3.20
N PRO A 121 -35.80 17.38 -3.71
CA PRO A 121 -35.78 18.74 -3.18
C PRO A 121 -36.00 18.75 -1.66
N THR A 122 -35.31 19.64 -0.95
CA THR A 122 -35.33 19.72 0.52
C THR A 122 -36.73 19.94 1.12
N TRP A 123 -37.70 20.38 0.32
CA TRP A 123 -39.09 20.60 0.69
C TRP A 123 -40.00 19.39 0.46
N GLN A 124 -39.50 18.31 -0.14
CA GLN A 124 -40.28 17.10 -0.41
C GLN A 124 -39.98 16.01 0.63
N LYS A 125 -40.98 15.67 1.44
CA LYS A 125 -40.88 14.62 2.47
C LYS A 125 -40.65 13.26 1.79
N ARG A 126 -39.65 12.50 2.26
CA ARG A 126 -39.42 11.11 1.82
C ARG A 126 -40.70 10.31 2.07
N GLN A 127 -41.26 9.69 1.03
CA GLN A 127 -42.32 8.71 1.22
C GLN A 127 -41.72 7.49 1.90
N ASP A 128 -42.03 7.30 3.19
CA ASP A 128 -41.94 5.99 3.81
C ASP A 128 -43.11 5.12 3.28
N GLY A 129 -42.94 4.60 2.07
CA GLY A 129 -43.71 3.47 1.55
C GLY A 129 -42.71 2.42 1.12
N GLY A 130 -42.55 1.29 1.78
CA GLY A 130 -43.60 0.38 2.22
C GLY A 130 -43.23 -0.99 1.64
N GLY A 131 -42.27 -1.66 2.28
CA GLY A 131 -41.73 -2.93 1.82
C GLY A 131 -41.17 -3.74 2.98
N ARG A 132 -41.98 -3.97 4.02
CA ARG A 132 -41.73 -5.05 4.97
C ARG A 132 -41.85 -6.36 4.19
N GLY A 133 -40.72 -6.91 3.75
CA GLY A 133 -40.64 -8.26 3.20
C GLY A 133 -41.21 -9.23 4.23
N GLY A 134 -42.37 -9.81 3.90
CA GLY A 134 -43.08 -10.74 4.74
C GLY A 134 -42.32 -12.04 4.87
N TRP A 135 -41.78 -12.30 6.07
CA TRP A 135 -41.38 -13.63 6.50
C TRP A 135 -42.64 -14.40 6.90
N HIS A 136 -43.37 -14.89 5.91
CA HIS A 136 -44.44 -15.84 6.13
C HIS A 136 -43.83 -17.21 6.44
N ASN A 137 -44.07 -17.65 7.68
CA ASN A 137 -44.26 -19.02 8.11
C ASN A 137 -44.31 -20.06 6.98
N ARG A 138 -43.30 -20.94 6.93
CA ARG A 138 -43.46 -22.31 6.49
C ARG A 138 -42.96 -23.23 7.59
N ASP A 139 -43.89 -23.57 8.45
CA ASP A 139 -43.91 -24.80 9.22
C ASP A 139 -43.51 -26.00 8.35
N ARG A 140 -42.39 -26.65 8.71
CA ARG A 140 -42.24 -28.10 8.58
C ARG A 140 -41.35 -28.58 9.71
N GLY A 141 -41.98 -28.96 10.81
CA GLY A 141 -41.34 -29.77 11.83
C GLY A 141 -40.77 -31.05 11.23
N ARG A 142 -39.54 -31.38 11.61
CA ARG A 142 -39.15 -32.74 11.97
C ARG A 142 -38.21 -32.67 13.16
N ARG A 143 -38.77 -33.06 14.30
CA ARG A 143 -38.10 -33.53 15.50
C ARG A 143 -37.20 -34.72 15.15
N PHE A 144 -35.96 -34.69 15.62
CA PHE A 144 -35.19 -35.90 15.95
C PHE A 144 -34.53 -35.65 17.32
N GLU A 145 -35.15 -36.22 18.35
CA GLU A 145 -34.47 -36.81 19.53
C GLU A 145 -33.93 -38.17 19.04
N TYR A 146 -32.75 -38.71 19.37
CA TYR A 146 -31.81 -38.55 20.47
C TYR A 146 -30.38 -38.43 19.94
#